data_AF-G4HPI3-F1
#
_entry.id   AF-G4HPI3-F1
#
_cell.length_a   1.000
_cell.length_b   1.000
_cell.length_c   1.000
_cell.angle_alpha   90.00
_cell.angle_beta   90.00
_cell.angle_gamma   90.00
#
_symmetry.space_group_name_H-M   'P 1'
#
loop_
_entity.id
_entity.type
_entity.pdbx_description
1 polymer ?
#
loop_
_entity_poly.entity_id
_entity_poly.type
_entity_poly.pdbx_seq_one_letter_code
_entity_poly.pdbx_strand_id
1 'polypeptide(L)'
;MRGLRTFHIAGAVSGIGSMLLWCILIFFNPYTDTVNADAARNTFLMLFLPGVIALISLFGPWKPLMLIAFLWSVLPSLYLAGTPGIFALFGVTSAGYLIAYLLMKRNGKG
;
A
#
# COMPACT_ATOMS: atom_id res chain seq x y z
N MET A 1 18.09 -20.65 1.48
CA MET A 1 17.65 -19.28 1.11
C MET A 1 16.56 -19.40 0.05
N ARG A 2 15.31 -19.00 0.33
CA ARG A 2 14.23 -19.00 -0.67
C ARG A 2 14.52 -17.86 -1.66
N GLY A 3 14.68 -18.16 -2.95
CA GLY A 3 14.87 -17.14 -3.99
C GLY A 3 13.74 -16.11 -3.96
N LEU A 4 14.10 -14.84 -4.15
CA LEU A 4 13.16 -13.72 -4.14
C LEU A 4 12.17 -13.90 -5.29
N ARG A 5 10.90 -14.18 -4.98
CA ARG A 5 9.84 -14.34 -5.99
C ARG A 5 9.28 -12.97 -6.35
N THR A 6 8.87 -12.77 -7.59
CA THR A 6 8.34 -11.49 -8.12
C THR A 6 7.29 -10.82 -7.22
N PHE A 7 6.40 -11.61 -6.60
CA PHE A 7 5.39 -11.07 -5.69
C PHE A 7 5.96 -10.45 -4.39
N HIS A 8 7.12 -10.93 -3.91
CA HIS A 8 7.78 -10.31 -2.75
C HIS A 8 8.30 -8.92 -3.11
N ILE A 9 8.88 -8.78 -4.31
CA ILE A 9 9.37 -7.48 -4.78
C ILE A 9 8.19 -6.54 -4.97
N ALA A 10 7.15 -6.95 -5.70
CA ALA A 10 5.97 -6.14 -5.94
C ALA A 10 5.29 -5.71 -4.64
N GLY A 11 5.06 -6.65 -3.72
CA GLY A 11 4.45 -6.36 -2.42
C GLY A 11 5.32 -5.46 -1.54
N ALA A 12 6.64 -5.70 -1.49
CA ALA A 12 7.55 -4.92 -0.65
C ALA A 12 7.69 -3.48 -1.15
N VAL A 13 7.92 -3.30 -2.46
CA VAL A 13 8.02 -1.97 -3.08
C VAL A 13 6.72 -1.19 -2.89
N SER A 14 5.57 -1.85 -3.06
CA SER A 14 4.27 -1.21 -2.88
C SER A 14 3.99 -0.86 -1.41
N GLY A 15 4.35 -1.74 -0.49
CA GLY A 15 4.17 -1.53 0.95
C GLY A 15 5.02 -0.38 1.46
N ILE A 16 6.33 -0.45 1.22
CA ILE A 16 7.29 0.60 1.57
C ILE A 16 6.94 1.91 0.85
N GLY A 17 6.62 1.84 -0.44
CA GLY A 17 6.22 3.00 -1.23
C GLY A 17 5.02 3.72 -0.65
N SER A 18 3.96 3.01 -0.26
CA SER A 18 2.77 3.64 0.35
C SER A 18 3.10 4.28 1.69
N MET A 19 3.93 3.63 2.52
CA MET A 19 4.36 4.17 3.80
C MET A 19 5.18 5.45 3.64
N LEU A 20 6.13 5.47 2.69
CA LEU A 20 6.95 6.64 2.38
C LEU A 20 6.12 7.78 1.78
N LEU A 21 5.22 7.48 0.83
CA LEU A 21 4.31 8.46 0.26
C LEU A 21 3.41 9.07 1.33
N TRP A 22 2.98 8.30 2.33
CA TRP A 22 2.19 8.81 3.44
C TRP A 22 3.02 9.77 4.31
N CYS A 23 4.28 9.45 4.62
CA CYS A 23 5.17 10.40 5.32
C CYS A 23 5.31 11.71 4.52
N ILE A 24 5.45 11.63 3.20
CA ILE A 24 5.52 12.82 2.33
C ILE A 24 4.20 13.60 2.36
N LEU A 25 3.06 12.90 2.27
CA LEU A 25 1.71 13.49 2.28
C LEU A 25 1.42 14.29 3.56
N ILE A 26 1.96 13.86 4.70
CA ILE A 26 1.69 14.53 5.99
C ILE A 26 2.71 15.60 6.32
N PHE A 27 4.01 15.34 6.10
CA PHE A 27 5.07 16.23 6.58
C PHE A 27 5.65 17.14 5.50
N PHE A 28 5.47 16.82 4.22
CA PHE A 28 6.13 17.50 3.10
C PHE A 28 5.14 17.89 1.99
N ASN A 29 3.85 18.01 2.31
CA ASN A 29 2.82 18.37 1.34
C ASN A 29 2.79 19.89 1.13
N PRO A 30 3.18 20.39 -0.07
CA PRO A 30 3.22 21.83 -0.35
C PRO A 30 1.82 22.46 -0.48
N TYR A 31 0.76 21.65 -0.53
CA TYR A 31 -0.62 22.11 -0.68
C TYR A 31 -1.31 22.33 0.67
N THR A 32 -0.62 22.11 1.79
CA THR A 32 -1.17 22.27 3.14
C THR A 32 -0.21 23.08 4.01
N ASP A 33 -0.70 24.18 4.59
CA ASP A 33 0.13 25.07 5.41
C ASP A 33 0.42 24.50 6.81
N THR A 34 -0.42 23.59 7.30
CA THR A 34 -0.27 22.97 8.63
C THR A 34 -0.66 21.49 8.61
N VAL A 35 -0.06 20.72 9.53
CA VAL A 35 -0.42 19.32 9.73
C VAL A 35 -1.77 19.23 10.42
N ASN A 36 -2.78 18.77 9.69
CA ASN A 36 -4.10 18.48 10.26
C ASN A 36 -4.10 17.07 10.87
N ALA A 37 -4.24 16.98 12.20
CA ALA A 37 -4.16 15.72 12.94
C ALA A 37 -5.26 14.71 12.55
N ASP A 38 -6.48 15.18 12.27
CA ASP A 38 -7.59 14.31 11.88
C ASP A 38 -7.39 13.73 10.49
N ALA A 39 -6.93 14.56 9.54
CA ALA A 39 -6.57 14.10 8.20
C ALA A 39 -5.39 13.12 8.23
N ALA A 40 -4.37 13.41 9.04
CA ALA A 40 -3.22 12.53 9.24
C ALA A 40 -3.64 11.17 9.80
N ARG A 41 -4.50 11.16 10.83
CA ARG A 41 -5.04 9.91 11.42
C ARG A 41 -5.85 9.11 10.41
N ASN A 42 -6.76 9.76 9.68
CA ASN A 42 -7.61 9.07 8.70
C ASN A 42 -6.78 8.46 7.57
N THR A 43 -5.87 9.23 6.99
CA THR A 43 -4.99 8.75 5.91
C THR A 43 -3.98 7.71 6.40
N PHE A 44 -3.54 7.77 7.66
CA PHE A 44 -2.70 6.73 8.25
C PHE A 44 -3.41 5.37 8.24
N LEU A 45 -4.65 5.33 8.71
CA LEU A 45 -5.45 4.10 8.73
C LEU A 45 -5.78 3.58 7.33
N MET A 46 -5.91 4.50 6.36
CA MET A 46 -6.38 4.19 5.01
C MET A 46 -5.27 3.93 3.99
N LEU A 47 -4.04 4.41 4.21
CA LEU A 47 -2.94 4.35 3.23
C LEU A 47 -1.65 3.75 3.83
N PHE A 48 -1.28 4.16 5.05
CA PHE A 48 -0.08 3.66 5.71
C PHE A 48 -0.28 2.24 6.24
N LEU A 49 -1.36 2.02 7.00
CA LEU A 49 -1.65 0.72 7.63
C LEU A 49 -1.83 -0.41 6.60
N PRO A 50 -2.50 -0.22 5.46
CA PRO A 50 -2.50 -1.21 4.38
C PRO A 50 -1.10 -1.55 3.85
N GLY A 51 -0.18 -0.59 3.80
CA GLY A 51 1.22 -0.86 3.45
C GLY A 51 1.93 -1.77 4.44
N VAL A 52 1.67 -1.59 5.74
CA VAL A 52 2.16 -2.49 6.79
C VAL A 52 1.56 -3.89 6.63
N ILE A 53 0.25 -4.00 6.40
CA ILE A 53 -0.43 -5.29 6.18
C ILE A 53 0.15 -6.00 4.95
N ALA A 54 0.40 -5.26 3.86
CA ALA A 54 1.04 -5.79 2.66
C ALA A 54 2.42 -6.38 2.97
N LEU A 55 3.25 -5.69 3.77
CA LEU A 55 4.55 -6.22 4.21
C LEU A 55 4.42 -7.47 5.08
N ILE A 56 3.51 -7.47 6.05
CA ILE A 56 3.25 -8.63 6.91
C ILE A 56 2.86 -9.85 6.08
N SER A 57 2.05 -9.64 5.02
CA SER A 57 1.59 -10.73 4.17
C SER A 57 2.72 -11.49 3.44
N LEU A 58 3.89 -10.87 3.29
CA LEU A 58 5.05 -11.47 2.62
C LEU A 58 5.77 -12.53 3.47
N PHE A 59 5.59 -12.50 4.79
CA PHE A 59 6.31 -13.40 5.71
C PHE A 59 5.63 -14.77 5.90
N GLY A 60 4.46 -15.01 5.30
CA GLY A 60 3.75 -16.26 5.50
C GLY A 60 2.72 -16.61 4.42
N PRO A 61 1.86 -17.61 4.67
CA PRO A 61 0.83 -18.08 3.74
C PRO A 61 -0.35 -17.11 3.57
N TRP A 62 -0.23 -15.86 4.02
CA TRP A 62 -1.32 -14.92 4.25
C TRP A 62 -1.76 -14.17 3.00
N LYS A 63 -2.00 -14.91 1.91
CA LYS A 63 -2.54 -14.33 0.66
C LYS A 63 -3.79 -13.45 0.89
N PRO A 64 -4.74 -13.77 1.79
CA PRO A 64 -5.88 -12.89 2.08
C PRO A 64 -5.48 -11.52 2.64
N LEU A 65 -4.37 -11.40 3.39
CA LEU A 65 -3.92 -10.11 3.94
C LEU A 65 -3.52 -9.13 2.83
N MET A 66 -2.87 -9.62 1.76
CA MET A 66 -2.53 -8.78 0.61
C MET A 66 -3.80 -8.26 -0.10
N LEU A 67 -4.85 -9.09 -0.18
CA LEU A 67 -6.14 -8.66 -0.73
C LEU A 67 -6.82 -7.62 0.17
N ILE A 68 -6.78 -7.83 1.49
CA ILE A 68 -7.30 -6.87 2.47
C ILE A 68 -6.58 -5.53 2.33
N ALA A 69 -5.25 -5.52 2.20
CA ALA A 69 -4.49 -4.30 1.97
C ALA A 69 -4.94 -3.56 0.70
N PHE A 70 -5.17 -4.29 -0.40
CA PHE A 70 -5.70 -3.71 -1.62
C PHE A 70 -7.11 -3.14 -1.43
N LEU A 71 -8.08 -3.94 -0.98
CA LEU A 71 -9.48 -3.52 -0.87
C LEU A 71 -9.66 -2.38 0.13
N TRP A 72 -8.85 -2.35 1.20
CA TRP A 72 -8.87 -1.27 2.18
C TRP A 72 -8.36 0.04 1.57
N SER A 73 -7.25 -0.01 0.82
CA SER A 73 -6.60 1.19 0.29
C SER A 73 -7.14 1.66 -1.07
N VAL A 74 -7.87 0.83 -1.84
CA VAL A 74 -8.17 1.14 -3.24
C VAL A 74 -8.92 2.46 -3.44
N LEU A 75 -9.97 2.73 -2.66
CA LEU A 75 -10.74 3.98 -2.78
C LEU A 75 -9.90 5.23 -2.46
N PRO A 76 -9.23 5.34 -1.30
CA PRO A 76 -8.39 6.51 -1.00
C PRO A 76 -7.19 6.62 -1.95
N SER A 77 -6.61 5.50 -2.38
CA SER A 77 -5.54 5.50 -3.38
C SER A 77 -5.99 6.00 -4.74
N LEU A 78 -7.20 5.62 -5.20
CA LEU A 78 -7.78 6.12 -6.45
C LEU A 78 -8.13 7.61 -6.36
N TYR A 79 -8.62 8.06 -5.21
CA TYR A 79 -8.83 9.49 -4.97
C TYR A 79 -7.52 10.28 -5.13
N LEU A 80 -6.43 9.82 -4.51
CA LEU A 80 -5.12 10.46 -4.65
C LEU A 80 -4.50 10.27 -6.04
N ALA A 81 -4.80 9.17 -6.74
CA ALA A 81 -4.42 8.95 -8.14
C ALA A 81 -4.96 10.04 -9.08
N GLY A 82 -6.12 10.62 -8.75
CA GLY A 82 -6.69 11.75 -9.47
C GLY A 82 -6.05 13.12 -9.15
N THR A 83 -5.17 13.19 -8.15
CA THR A 83 -4.47 14.42 -7.79
C THR A 83 -3.14 14.55 -8.53
N PRO A 84 -2.71 15.76 -8.94
CA PRO A 84 -1.44 15.95 -9.62
C PRO A 84 -0.24 15.73 -8.68
N GLY A 85 0.86 15.23 -9.26
CA GLY A 85 2.15 15.09 -8.58
C GLY A 85 2.40 13.72 -7.98
N ILE A 86 3.29 13.66 -6.99
CA ILE A 86 3.80 12.40 -6.43
C ILE A 86 2.72 11.56 -5.72
N PHE A 87 1.64 12.19 -5.25
CA PHE A 87 0.53 11.48 -4.59
C PHE A 87 -0.27 10.59 -5.53
N ALA A 88 -0.17 10.81 -6.85
CA ALA A 88 -0.76 9.89 -7.82
C ALA A 88 -0.17 8.46 -7.72
N LEU A 89 1.05 8.34 -7.19
CA LEU A 89 1.72 7.06 -6.97
C LEU A 89 1.02 6.18 -5.92
N PHE A 90 0.11 6.71 -5.09
CA PHE A 90 -0.74 5.86 -4.24
C PHE A 90 -1.62 4.90 -5.05
N GLY A 91 -2.01 5.28 -6.27
CA GLY A 91 -2.67 4.38 -7.21
C GLY A 91 -1.75 3.24 -7.65
N VAL A 92 -0.47 3.56 -7.92
CA VAL A 92 0.54 2.59 -8.32
C VAL A 92 0.84 1.60 -7.19
N THR A 93 0.96 2.07 -5.95
CA THR A 93 1.18 1.18 -4.79
C THR A 93 -0.02 0.26 -4.56
N SER A 94 -1.25 0.78 -4.67
CA SER A 94 -2.47 -0.03 -4.55
C SER A 94 -2.57 -1.09 -5.66
N ALA A 95 -2.29 -0.71 -6.91
CA ALA A 95 -2.21 -1.67 -8.02
C ALA A 95 -1.13 -2.73 -7.79
N GLY A 96 0.01 -2.33 -7.20
CA GLY A 96 1.07 -3.25 -6.83
C GLY A 96 0.66 -4.28 -5.77
N TYR A 97 -0.21 -3.93 -4.81
CA TYR A 97 -0.82 -4.91 -3.90
C TYR A 97 -1.64 -5.96 -4.65
N LEU A 98 -2.47 -5.53 -5.61
CA LEU A 98 -3.26 -6.43 -6.43
C LEU A 98 -2.37 -7.36 -7.26
N ILE A 99 -1.33 -6.81 -7.91
CA ILE A 99 -0.37 -7.60 -8.70
C ILE A 99 0.32 -8.64 -7.80
N ALA A 100 0.80 -8.23 -6.62
CA ALA A 100 1.42 -9.15 -5.67
C ALA A 100 0.45 -10.26 -5.24
N TYR A 101 -0.81 -9.92 -4.93
CA TYR A 101 -1.86 -10.89 -4.59
C TYR A 101 -2.11 -11.90 -5.71
N LEU A 102 -2.21 -11.45 -6.97
CA LEU A 102 -2.45 -12.32 -8.12
C LEU A 102 -1.28 -13.29 -8.33
N LEU A 103 -0.04 -12.83 -8.14
CA LEU A 103 1.17 -13.63 -8.27
C LEU A 103 1.41 -14.60 -7.09
N MET A 104 0.81 -14.34 -5.91
CA MET A 104 0.87 -15.28 -4.79
C MET A 104 0.13 -16.57 -5.15
N LYS A 105 0.81 -17.73 -5.05
CA LYS A 105 0.18 -19.04 -5.23
C LYS A 105 -0.90 -19.24 -4.17
N ARG A 106 -2.06 -19.77 -4.58
CA ARG A 106 -3.10 -20.22 -3.64
C ARG A 106 -2.50 -21.40 -2.88
N ASN A 107 -2.39 -21.29 -1.56
CA ASN A 107 -2.08 -22.45 -0.73
C ASN A 107 -3.32 -23.34 -0.76
N GLY A 108 -3.35 -24.25 -1.73
CA GLY A 108 -4.38 -25.25 -1.85
C GLY A 108 -4.27 -26.19 -0.65
N LYS A 109 -5.25 -26.11 0.25
CA LYS A 109 -5.86 -27.33 0.76
C LYS A 109 -7.04 -27.60 -0.18
N GLY A 110 -6.75 -28.29 -1.28
CA GLY A 110 -7.75 -29.04 -2.04
C GLY A 110 -7.83 -30.42 -1.42
#